data_AF-A0A0A0HTM3-F1
#
_entry.id   AF-A0A0A0HTM3-F1
#
_cell.length_a   1.000
_cell.length_b   1.000
_cell.length_c   1.000
_cell.angle_alpha   90.00
_cell.angle_beta   90.00
_cell.angle_gamma   90.00
#
_symmetry.space_group_name_H-M   'P 1'
#
loop_
_entity.id
_entity.type
_entity.pdbx_description
1 polymer ?
#
loop_
_entity_poly.entity_id
_entity_poly.type
_entity_poly.pdbx_seq_one_letter_code
_entity_poly.pdbx_strand_id
1 'polypeptide(L)'
;MEVQSVSQKKDVVRQSHRKKGTESREDKQRLAEARQKYGRGKQINAKSAKDKKLRSNLKNLEAKYKDAALKAKDAEILLEAEGGYLEPEGELEKTYKVRQKDIKESVGIETAQKGFELKLGRLGTVYR
;
A
#
# COMPACT_ATOMS: atom_id res chain seq x y z
N MET A 1 -53.52 5.51 34.19
CA MET A 1 -52.70 5.06 33.03
C MET A 1 -51.74 6.19 32.69
N GLU A 2 -50.57 5.87 32.12
CA GLU A 2 -49.47 6.78 31.76
C GLU A 2 -48.46 7.11 32.88
N VAL A 3 -47.31 6.43 32.83
CA VAL A 3 -45.94 7.03 32.93
C VAL A 3 -44.89 5.91 32.78
N GLN A 4 -44.71 5.35 31.58
CA GLN A 4 -43.60 4.40 31.30
C GLN A 4 -42.89 4.62 29.95
N SER A 5 -43.18 5.68 29.21
CA SER A 5 -42.64 5.88 27.84
C SER A 5 -41.43 6.82 27.75
N VAL A 6 -41.02 7.48 28.84
CA VAL A 6 -39.93 8.48 28.82
C VAL A 6 -38.55 7.86 29.06
N SER A 7 -38.48 6.70 29.73
CA SER A 7 -37.19 6.07 30.09
C SER A 7 -36.50 5.43 28.89
N GLN A 8 -37.26 4.78 28.00
CA GLN A 8 -36.69 4.03 26.87
C GLN A 8 -36.05 4.91 25.79
N LYS A 9 -36.49 6.17 25.64
CA LYS A 9 -35.91 7.10 24.65
C LYS A 9 -34.51 7.60 25.04
N LYS A 10 -34.13 7.61 26.32
CA LYS A 10 -32.81 8.06 26.78
C LYS A 10 -31.70 7.02 26.55
N ASP A 11 -32.05 5.74 26.57
CA ASP A 11 -31.06 4.65 26.46
C ASP A 11 -30.64 4.38 25.01
N VAL A 12 -31.55 4.55 24.05
CA VAL A 12 -31.24 4.42 22.61
C VAL A 12 -30.27 5.52 22.14
N VAL A 13 -30.43 6.75 22.65
CA VAL A 13 -29.53 7.87 22.31
C VAL A 13 -28.13 7.68 22.91
N ARG A 14 -28.04 7.12 24.12
CA ARG A 14 -26.77 6.84 24.83
C ARG A 14 -25.96 5.71 24.21
N GLN A 15 -26.61 4.70 23.61
CA GLN A 15 -25.91 3.59 22.95
C GLN A 15 -25.19 4.02 21.66
N SER A 16 -25.67 5.07 20.97
CA SER A 16 -25.07 5.58 19.73
C SER A 16 -23.66 6.19 19.92
N HIS A 17 -23.26 6.50 21.16
CA HIS A 17 -21.96 7.10 21.48
C HIS A 17 -20.91 6.10 22.00
N ARG A 18 -21.24 4.81 22.16
CA ARG A 18 -20.37 3.81 22.81
C ARG A 18 -19.65 2.84 21.83
N LYS A 19 -19.63 3.14 20.52
CA LYS A 19 -18.80 2.42 19.53
C LYS A 19 -17.70 3.31 18.94
N LYS A 20 -16.91 3.93 19.82
CA LYS A 20 -15.54 4.38 19.55
C LYS A 20 -14.71 3.81 20.70
N GLY A 21 -13.73 2.94 20.56
CA GLY A 21 -13.09 2.38 19.39
C GLY A 21 -11.89 1.64 19.96
N THR A 22 -11.88 0.32 19.85
CA THR A 22 -10.64 -0.44 19.91
C THR A 22 -10.32 -0.82 18.47
N GLU A 23 -9.93 0.18 17.66
CA GLU A 23 -9.17 -0.16 16.46
C GLU A 23 -7.96 -0.95 16.96
N SER A 24 -7.84 -2.20 16.50
CA SER A 24 -6.74 -3.06 16.90
C SER A 24 -5.42 -2.36 16.57
N ARG A 25 -4.37 -2.66 17.34
CA ARG A 25 -3.02 -2.18 17.03
C ARG A 25 -2.65 -2.52 15.58
N GLU A 26 -3.08 -3.69 15.12
CA GLU A 26 -2.90 -4.21 13.76
C GLU A 26 -3.61 -3.35 12.71
N ASP A 27 -4.85 -2.95 12.95
CA ASP A 27 -5.60 -2.08 12.02
C ASP A 27 -4.91 -0.72 11.82
N LYS A 28 -4.34 -0.19 12.90
CA LYS A 28 -3.59 1.07 12.86
C LYS A 28 -2.27 0.91 12.11
N GLN A 29 -1.58 -0.21 12.29
CA GLN A 29 -0.36 -0.54 11.56
C GLN A 29 -0.64 -0.69 10.07
N ARG A 30 -1.64 -1.50 9.69
CA ARG A 30 -2.08 -1.67 8.30
C ARG A 30 -2.46 -0.35 7.65
N LEU A 31 -3.19 0.51 8.37
CA LEU A 31 -3.54 1.83 7.87
C LEU A 31 -2.31 2.72 7.70
N ALA A 32 -1.34 2.66 8.62
CA ALA A 32 -0.11 3.43 8.53
C ALA A 32 0.74 3.00 7.32
N GLU A 33 0.90 1.69 7.10
CA GLU A 33 1.61 1.12 5.94
C GLU A 33 0.93 1.50 4.62
N ALA A 34 -0.39 1.31 4.54
CA ALA A 34 -1.16 1.68 3.36
C ALA A 34 -1.03 3.18 3.05
N ARG A 35 -1.02 4.02 4.08
CA ARG A 35 -0.80 5.47 3.92
C ARG A 35 0.62 5.83 3.55
N GLN A 36 1.62 5.11 4.04
CA GLN A 36 3.01 5.36 3.69
C GLN A 36 3.25 5.07 2.21
N LYS A 37 2.72 3.95 1.70
CA LYS A 37 2.96 3.50 0.32
C LYS A 37 2.02 4.13 -0.70
N TYR A 38 0.75 4.30 -0.36
CA TYR A 38 -0.30 4.77 -1.28
C TYR A 38 -0.89 6.13 -0.91
N GLY A 39 -0.47 6.73 0.20
CA GLY A 39 -0.88 8.07 0.59
C GLY A 39 -0.25 9.13 -0.30
N ARG A 40 -1.09 10.01 -0.84
CA ARG A 40 -0.66 11.09 -1.74
C ARG A 40 -0.49 12.44 -1.00
N GLY A 41 0.06 12.42 0.21
CA GLY A 41 0.34 13.62 1.01
C GLY A 41 -0.15 13.56 2.46
N LYS A 42 -0.06 14.70 3.15
CA LYS A 42 -0.47 14.84 4.56
C LYS A 42 -2.00 14.81 4.70
N GLN A 43 -2.46 14.28 5.83
CA GLN A 43 -3.89 14.29 6.18
C GLN A 43 -4.45 15.71 6.25
N ILE A 44 -5.69 15.87 5.82
CA ILE A 44 -6.34 17.18 5.86
C ILE A 44 -6.88 17.43 7.27
N ASN A 45 -6.46 18.53 7.89
CA ASN A 45 -7.00 18.96 9.17
C ASN A 45 -8.40 19.57 9.02
N ALA A 46 -9.43 18.73 8.91
CA ALA A 46 -10.81 19.21 8.77
C ALA A 46 -11.30 20.01 10.01
N LYS A 47 -10.63 19.95 11.16
CA LYS A 47 -11.05 20.66 12.38
C LYS A 47 -10.74 22.16 12.31
N SER A 48 -9.74 22.58 11.52
CA SER A 48 -9.38 24.00 11.37
C SER A 48 -10.37 24.78 10.51
N ALA A 49 -11.17 24.10 9.66
CA ALA A 49 -12.18 24.73 8.83
C ALA A 49 -13.35 25.25 9.69
N LYS A 50 -13.64 26.55 9.60
CA LYS A 50 -14.75 27.21 10.34
C LYS A 50 -16.12 26.88 9.74
N ASP A 51 -16.25 26.89 8.41
CA ASP A 51 -17.50 26.57 7.71
C ASP A 51 -17.90 25.09 7.89
N LYS A 52 -19.18 24.87 8.22
CA LYS A 52 -19.77 23.54 8.42
C LYS A 52 -19.80 22.72 7.13
N LYS A 53 -20.09 23.35 5.98
CA LYS A 53 -20.15 22.65 4.69
C LYS A 53 -18.76 22.22 4.24
N LEU A 54 -17.79 23.13 4.29
CA LEU A 54 -16.38 22.80 4.03
C LEU A 54 -15.87 21.70 4.95
N ARG A 55 -16.11 21.81 6.26
CA ARG A 55 -15.70 20.78 7.23
C ARG A 55 -16.28 19.40 6.92
N SER A 56 -17.56 19.33 6.52
CA SER A 56 -18.18 18.06 6.12
C SER A 56 -17.54 17.50 4.86
N ASN A 57 -17.30 18.34 3.85
CA ASN A 57 -16.68 17.92 2.60
C ASN A 57 -15.25 17.40 2.82
N LEU A 58 -14.44 18.09 3.63
CA LEU A 58 -13.08 17.65 3.95
C LEU A 58 -13.06 16.33 4.70
N LYS A 59 -14.00 16.09 5.61
CA LYS A 59 -14.13 14.79 6.30
C LYS A 59 -14.48 13.65 5.34
N ASN A 60 -15.42 13.89 4.42
CA ASN A 60 -15.82 12.91 3.42
C ASN A 60 -14.68 12.57 2.47
N LEU A 61 -13.91 13.59 2.08
CA LEU A 61 -12.74 13.43 1.21
C LEU A 61 -11.61 12.66 1.91
N GLU A 62 -11.34 12.96 3.18
CA GLU A 62 -10.37 12.21 3.99
C GLU A 62 -10.78 10.74 4.17
N ALA A 63 -12.08 10.46 4.35
CA ALA A 63 -12.59 9.08 4.40
C ALA A 63 -12.37 8.34 3.07
N LYS A 64 -12.66 8.99 1.93
CA LYS A 64 -12.38 8.41 0.61
C LYS A 64 -10.89 8.13 0.39
N TYR A 65 -10.01 9.00 0.84
CA TYR A 65 -8.56 8.79 0.75
C TYR A 65 -8.09 7.64 1.64
N LYS A 66 -8.63 7.53 2.86
CA LYS A 66 -8.39 6.37 3.73
C LYS A 66 -8.78 5.07 3.03
N ASP A 67 -10.00 5.01 2.48
CA ASP A 67 -10.50 3.81 1.82
C ASP A 67 -9.72 3.48 0.54
N ALA A 68 -9.36 4.50 -0.24
CA ALA A 68 -8.56 4.32 -1.46
C ALA A 68 -7.17 3.76 -1.16
N ALA A 69 -6.49 4.26 -0.13
CA ALA A 69 -5.18 3.76 0.27
C ALA A 69 -5.26 2.29 0.76
N LEU A 70 -6.27 1.95 1.55
CA LEU A 70 -6.49 0.57 2.01
C LEU A 70 -6.78 -0.38 0.84
N LYS A 71 -7.70 -0.01 -0.05
CA LYS A 71 -8.02 -0.82 -1.23
C LYS A 71 -6.82 -0.99 -2.16
N ALA A 72 -6.00 0.05 -2.33
CA ALA A 72 -4.79 -0.03 -3.15
C ALA A 72 -3.75 -0.98 -2.54
N LYS A 73 -3.58 -0.96 -1.21
CA LYS A 73 -2.79 -1.97 -0.49
C LYS A 73 -3.39 -3.36 -0.74
N ASP A 74 -4.69 -3.53 -0.52
CA ASP A 74 -5.31 -4.86 -0.62
C ASP A 74 -5.20 -5.45 -2.04
N ALA A 75 -5.20 -4.61 -3.06
CA ALA A 75 -4.97 -5.01 -4.45
C ALA A 75 -3.56 -5.57 -4.72
N GLU A 76 -2.57 -5.33 -3.85
CA GLU A 76 -1.24 -5.95 -3.97
C GLU A 76 -1.30 -7.48 -3.92
N ILE A 77 -2.32 -8.05 -3.27
CA ILE A 77 -2.52 -9.51 -3.19
C ILE A 77 -2.76 -10.10 -4.58
N LEU A 78 -3.24 -9.28 -5.52
CA LEU A 78 -3.51 -9.68 -6.90
C LEU A 78 -2.29 -9.53 -7.82
N LEU A 79 -1.12 -9.17 -7.30
CA LEU A 79 0.11 -9.13 -8.10
C LEU A 79 0.56 -10.55 -8.44
N GLU A 80 0.59 -10.85 -9.74
CA GLU A 80 0.98 -12.18 -10.24
C GLU A 80 2.50 -12.39 -10.26
N ALA A 81 3.26 -11.30 -10.34
CA ALA A 81 4.70 -11.34 -10.47
C ALA A 81 5.38 -10.72 -9.24
N GLU A 82 6.46 -11.36 -8.82
CA GLU A 82 7.34 -10.87 -7.77
C GLU A 82 8.58 -10.19 -8.37
N GLY A 83 9.22 -9.32 -7.58
CA GLY A 83 10.48 -8.71 -7.99
C GLY A 83 11.61 -9.75 -7.98
N GLY A 84 12.38 -9.84 -9.06
CA GLY A 84 13.58 -10.69 -9.09
C GLY A 84 14.69 -10.14 -8.20
N TYR A 85 15.44 -11.03 -7.54
CA TYR A 85 16.59 -10.70 -6.70
C TYR A 85 17.72 -11.72 -6.88
N LEU A 86 18.93 -11.34 -6.46
CA LEU A 86 20.11 -12.21 -6.39
C LEU A 86 20.72 -12.03 -5.01
N GLU A 87 20.65 -13.08 -4.20
CA GLU A 87 21.18 -13.12 -2.85
C GLU A 87 22.31 -14.17 -2.76
N PRO A 88 23.39 -13.90 -2.01
CA PRO A 88 24.43 -14.90 -1.75
C PRO A 88 23.89 -15.94 -0.76
N GLU A 89 24.18 -17.22 -0.97
CA GLU A 89 23.72 -18.29 -0.06
C GLU A 89 24.59 -18.38 1.21
N GLY A 90 25.83 -17.90 1.16
CA GLY A 90 26.77 -17.92 2.29
C GLY A 90 27.72 -16.73 2.35
N GLU A 91 28.43 -16.59 3.47
CA GLU A 91 29.31 -15.43 3.76
C GLU A 91 30.49 -15.27 2.78
N LEU A 92 30.92 -16.36 2.15
CA LEU A 92 32.02 -16.38 1.19
C LEU A 92 31.57 -15.98 -0.23
N GLU A 93 30.27 -16.08 -0.52
CA GLU A 93 29.70 -15.76 -1.83
C GLU A 93 29.46 -14.26 -1.94
N LYS A 94 29.80 -13.71 -3.12
CA LYS A 94 29.68 -12.27 -3.37
C LYS A 94 28.91 -12.06 -4.66
N THR A 95 27.80 -11.33 -4.59
CA THR A 95 26.88 -11.09 -5.72
C THR A 95 27.58 -10.50 -6.95
N TYR A 96 28.60 -9.67 -6.75
CA TYR A 96 29.38 -9.08 -7.85
C TYR A 96 30.32 -10.08 -8.57
N LYS A 97 30.53 -11.28 -8.03
CA LYS A 97 31.35 -12.33 -8.65
C LYS A 97 30.55 -13.33 -9.48
N VAL A 98 29.21 -13.25 -9.43
CA VAL A 98 28.33 -14.13 -10.20
C VAL A 98 28.48 -13.84 -11.69
N ARG A 99 28.75 -14.85 -12.52
CA ARG A 99 28.94 -14.65 -13.97
C ARG A 99 27.60 -14.72 -14.71
N GLN A 100 27.51 -14.01 -15.84
CA GLN A 100 26.33 -14.01 -16.71
C GLN A 100 25.92 -15.41 -17.21
N LYS A 101 26.90 -16.31 -17.39
CA LYS A 101 26.60 -17.70 -17.72
C LYS A 101 25.91 -18.45 -16.58
N ASP A 102 26.38 -18.22 -15.34
CA ASP A 102 25.85 -18.89 -14.15
C ASP A 102 24.39 -18.40 -13.92
N ILE A 103 24.12 -17.11 -14.14
CA ILE A 103 22.75 -16.55 -14.10
C ILE A 103 21.83 -17.20 -15.15
N LYS A 104 22.31 -17.36 -16.39
CA LYS A 104 21.52 -17.96 -17.48
C LYS A 104 21.17 -19.42 -17.21
N GLU A 105 22.05 -20.16 -16.54
CA GLU A 105 21.82 -21.55 -16.15
C GLU A 105 20.79 -21.68 -15.02
N SER A 106 20.68 -20.66 -14.15
CA SER A 106 19.76 -20.68 -13.00
C SER A 106 18.37 -20.09 -13.26
N VAL A 107 18.17 -19.32 -14.35
CA VAL A 107 16.85 -18.72 -14.68
C VAL A 107 16.07 -19.56 -15.69
N GLY A 108 14.75 -19.34 -15.74
CA GLY A 108 13.88 -19.98 -16.75
C GLY A 108 14.30 -19.65 -18.19
N ILE A 109 14.04 -20.58 -19.12
CA ILE A 109 14.46 -20.51 -20.52
C ILE A 109 14.03 -19.20 -21.20
N GLU A 110 12.80 -18.74 -20.95
CA GLU A 110 12.28 -17.49 -21.51
C GLU A 110 13.09 -16.25 -21.09
N THR A 111 13.59 -16.23 -19.85
CA THR A 111 14.44 -15.15 -19.33
C THR A 111 15.87 -15.28 -19.84
N ALA A 112 16.41 -16.49 -19.91
CA ALA A 112 17.75 -16.76 -20.42
C ALA A 112 17.91 -16.30 -21.88
N GLN A 113 16.88 -16.50 -22.71
CA GLN A 113 16.85 -16.07 -24.11
C GLN A 113 16.95 -14.54 -24.29
N LYS A 114 16.51 -13.76 -23.30
CA LYS A 114 16.57 -12.28 -23.36
C LYS A 114 17.99 -11.74 -23.14
N GLY A 115 18.93 -12.55 -22.66
CA GLY A 115 20.34 -12.17 -22.50
C GLY A 115 21.16 -12.34 -23.78
N PHE A 116 20.91 -11.53 -24.81
CA PHE A 116 21.61 -11.62 -26.11
C PHE A 116 22.62 -10.48 -26.33
N GLU A 117 23.51 -10.68 -27.29
CA GLU A 117 24.50 -9.69 -27.73
C GLU A 117 24.23 -9.32 -29.20
N LEU A 118 24.02 -8.03 -29.49
CA LEU A 118 23.91 -7.53 -30.86
C LEU A 118 25.26 -7.01 -31.34
N LYS A 119 25.85 -7.69 -32.33
CA LYS A 119 27.13 -7.29 -32.94
C LYS A 119 26.89 -6.44 -34.18
N LEU A 120 26.81 -5.12 -34.00
CA LEU A 120 26.59 -4.14 -35.08
C LEU A 120 27.91 -3.56 -35.58
N GLY A 121 28.72 -4.36 -36.28
CA GLY A 121 30.10 -4.00 -36.64
C GLY A 121 30.28 -2.83 -37.61
N ARG A 122 29.22 -2.27 -38.20
CA ARG A 122 29.31 -1.32 -39.33
C ARG A 122 28.75 0.09 -39.05
N LEU A 123 28.12 0.33 -37.89
CA LEU A 123 27.38 1.57 -37.59
C LEU A 123 28.02 2.46 -36.50
N GLY A 124 29.29 2.24 -36.16
CA GLY A 124 29.95 2.98 -35.08
C GLY A 124 29.46 2.56 -33.68
N THR A 125 30.13 3.03 -32.63
CA THR A 125 29.77 2.70 -31.25
C THR A 125 28.36 3.19 -30.94
N VAL A 126 27.48 2.28 -30.53
CA VAL A 126 26.21 2.66 -29.93
C VAL A 126 26.57 3.28 -28.58
N TYR A 127 26.54 4.61 -28.48
CA TYR A 127 26.73 5.29 -27.21
C TYR A 127 25.64 4.80 -26.25
N ARG A 128 26.08 4.40 -25.06
CA ARG A 128 25.26 3.80 -24.00
C ARG A 128 24.45 4.86 -23.28
#